data_AF-A0A924XCD1-F1
#
_entry.id   AF-A0A924XCD1-F1
#
_cell.length_a   1.000
_cell.length_b   1.000
_cell.length_c   1.000
_cell.angle_alpha   90.00
_cell.angle_beta   90.00
_cell.angle_gamma   90.00
#
_symmetry.space_group_name_H-M   'P 1'
#
loop_
_entity.id
_entity.type
_entity.pdbx_description
1 polymer ?
#
loop_
_entity_poly.entity_id
_entity_poly.type
_entity_poly.pdbx_seq_one_letter_code
_entity_poly.pdbx_strand_id
1 'polypeptide(L)'
;MLLDARQNFNDPLGAERLARWHAGLLPDGRSGLRTIRTGAWRDDTEGPQVISGRIGNERVHYEAPPAARVQSEMEAFFAWFNAPIEGDGLERDAYYVILEEQQSSTLDVTAWLLW
;
A
#
# COMPACT_ATOMS: atom_id res chain seq x y z
N MET A 1 5.04 -14.36 0.30
CA MET A 1 4.79 -12.96 -0.13
C MET A 1 5.51 -12.69 -1.45
N LEU A 2 6.82 -12.38 -1.47
CA LEU A 2 7.58 -12.12 -2.71
C LEU A 2 7.52 -13.26 -3.74
N LEU A 3 7.62 -14.52 -3.28
CA LEU A 3 7.51 -15.69 -4.16
C LEU A 3 6.10 -15.80 -4.79
N ASP A 4 5.05 -15.60 -3.97
CA ASP A 4 3.66 -15.61 -4.43
C ASP A 4 3.38 -14.46 -5.41
N ALA A 5 3.93 -13.27 -5.15
CA ALA A 5 3.83 -12.13 -6.07
C ALA A 5 4.53 -12.39 -7.41
N ARG A 6 5.67 -13.10 -7.42
CA ARG A 6 6.38 -13.44 -8.66
C ARG A 6 5.77 -14.60 -9.43
N GLN A 7 5.31 -15.64 -8.75
CA GLN A 7 4.85 -16.87 -9.40
C GLN A 7 3.39 -16.79 -9.81
N ASN A 8 2.58 -16.07 -9.02
CA ASN A 8 1.13 -16.01 -9.19
C ASN A 8 0.70 -14.59 -9.60
N PHE A 9 1.55 -13.85 -10.32
CA PHE A 9 1.29 -12.43 -10.66
C PHE A 9 0.03 -12.22 -11.51
N ASN A 10 -0.39 -13.24 -12.26
CA ASN A 10 -1.61 -13.23 -13.07
C ASN A 10 -2.86 -13.64 -12.28
N ASP A 11 -2.71 -14.17 -11.06
CA ASP A 11 -3.86 -14.52 -10.24
C ASP A 11 -4.49 -13.25 -9.67
N PRO A 12 -5.83 -13.21 -9.48
CA PRO A 12 -6.49 -12.05 -8.90
C PRO A 12 -5.91 -11.65 -7.54
N LEU A 13 -5.88 -10.35 -7.28
CA LEU A 13 -5.60 -9.80 -5.97
C LEU A 13 -6.88 -9.79 -5.13
N GLY A 14 -6.77 -10.18 -3.86
CA GLY A 14 -7.89 -10.16 -2.93
C GLY A 14 -7.43 -9.98 -1.49
N ALA A 15 -8.41 -9.78 -0.59
CA ALA A 15 -8.17 -9.45 0.81
C ALA A 15 -7.27 -10.47 1.51
N GLU A 16 -7.56 -11.77 1.39
CA GLU A 16 -6.76 -12.83 2.01
C GLU A 16 -5.32 -12.84 1.49
N ARG A 17 -5.15 -12.70 0.18
CA ARG A 17 -3.83 -12.70 -0.45
C ARG A 17 -2.99 -11.52 0.02
N LEU A 18 -3.58 -10.33 0.05
CA LEU A 18 -2.94 -9.12 0.57
C LEU A 18 -2.64 -9.24 2.07
N ALA A 19 -3.56 -9.78 2.87
CA ALA A 19 -3.37 -10.02 4.29
C ALA A 19 -2.21 -10.98 4.55
N ARG A 20 -2.10 -12.08 3.81
CA ARG A 20 -0.97 -13.02 3.89
C ARG A 20 0.35 -12.34 3.55
N TRP A 21 0.35 -11.44 2.56
CA TRP A 21 1.54 -10.67 2.22
C TRP A 21 1.95 -9.73 3.35
N HIS A 22 1.00 -8.99 3.92
CA HIS A 22 1.25 -8.09 5.05
C HIS A 22 1.77 -8.84 6.29
N ALA A 23 1.16 -9.97 6.64
CA ALA A 23 1.62 -10.82 7.74
C ALA A 23 3.02 -11.40 7.48
N GLY A 24 3.34 -11.75 6.24
CA GLY A 24 4.65 -12.28 5.87
C GLY A 24 5.79 -11.24 5.92
N LEU A 25 5.48 -9.95 5.76
CA LEU A 25 6.47 -8.87 5.88
C LEU A 25 6.81 -8.54 7.34
N LEU A 26 5.85 -8.79 8.24
CA LEU A 26 5.92 -8.39 9.65
C LEU A 26 5.57 -9.60 10.54
N PRO A 27 6.35 -10.70 10.48
CA PRO A 27 5.99 -11.98 11.09
C PRO A 27 5.86 -11.90 12.61
N ASP A 28 6.61 -11.01 13.26
CA ASP A 28 6.59 -10.82 14.71
C ASP A 28 5.48 -9.86 15.18
N GLY A 29 4.66 -9.35 14.27
CA GLY A 29 3.59 -8.40 14.61
C GLY A 29 4.11 -7.06 15.13
N ARG A 30 5.31 -6.65 14.71
CA ARG A 30 6.00 -5.47 15.24
C ARG A 30 6.59 -4.59 14.15
N SER A 31 6.56 -3.28 14.38
CA SER A 31 7.32 -2.27 13.65
C SER A 31 8.27 -1.57 14.63
N GLY A 32 9.55 -1.94 14.58
CA GLY A 32 10.52 -1.52 15.59
C GLY A 32 10.08 -1.92 17.00
N LEU A 33 9.91 -0.93 17.88
CA LEU A 33 9.46 -1.14 19.26
C LEU A 33 7.93 -1.17 19.43
N ARG A 34 7.16 -0.88 18.37
CA ARG A 34 5.70 -0.84 18.42
C ARG A 34 5.10 -2.16 17.99
N THR A 35 4.09 -2.62 18.72
CA THR A 35 3.22 -3.72 18.29
C THR A 35 2.25 -3.20 17.24
N ILE A 36 2.04 -3.98 16.18
CA ILE A 36 1.14 -3.65 15.09
C ILE A 36 0.24 -4.84 14.78
N ARG A 37 -0.98 -4.56 14.31
CA ARG A 37 -1.85 -5.61 13.80
C ARG A 37 -1.41 -5.98 12.38
N THR A 38 -1.07 -7.24 12.16
CA THR A 38 -0.66 -7.75 10.85
C THR A 38 -1.73 -8.64 10.25
N GLY A 39 -1.78 -8.72 8.91
CA GLY A 39 -2.76 -9.54 8.19
C GLY A 39 -4.23 -9.17 8.39
N ALA A 40 -4.53 -7.97 8.87
CA ALA A 40 -5.91 -7.50 9.01
C ALA A 40 -5.99 -5.99 8.72
N TRP A 41 -7.20 -5.52 8.42
CA TRP A 41 -7.44 -4.09 8.27
C TRP A 41 -7.17 -3.34 9.56
N ARG A 42 -6.71 -2.11 9.41
CA ARG A 42 -6.56 -1.18 10.52
C ARG A 42 -7.91 -0.90 11.19
N ASP A 43 -7.86 -0.61 12.47
CA ASP A 43 -8.95 0.06 13.18
C ASP A 43 -8.56 1.53 13.44
N ASP A 44 -9.50 2.32 13.95
CA ASP A 44 -9.30 3.75 14.20
C ASP A 44 -8.63 4.05 15.55
N THR A 45 -7.88 3.09 16.13
CA THR A 45 -7.31 3.27 17.48
C THR A 45 -6.23 4.35 17.56
N GLU A 46 -5.38 4.51 16.54
CA GLU A 46 -4.35 5.57 16.52
C GLU A 46 -4.58 6.66 15.47
N GLY A 47 -5.60 6.53 14.60
CA GLY A 47 -5.83 7.46 13.49
C GLY A 47 -4.68 7.44 12.48
N PRO A 48 -4.78 6.72 11.35
CA PRO A 48 -3.66 6.59 10.43
C PRO A 48 -3.31 7.93 9.79
N GLN A 49 -2.09 8.37 10.00
CA GLN A 49 -1.57 9.63 9.50
C GLN A 49 -0.29 9.41 8.73
N VAL A 50 -0.12 10.15 7.64
CA VAL A 50 1.17 10.32 6.98
C VAL A 50 1.89 11.43 7.72
N ILE A 51 2.78 11.05 8.63
CA ILE A 51 3.56 11.97 9.44
C ILE A 51 5.02 11.99 8.97
N SER A 52 5.66 13.15 9.11
CA SER A 52 7.10 13.30 8.91
C SER A 52 7.71 14.10 10.05
N GLY A 53 9.04 14.09 10.15
CA GLY A 53 9.75 14.81 11.21
C GLY A 53 10.30 13.88 12.28
N ARG A 54 11.03 14.45 13.23
CA ARG A 54 11.59 13.72 14.36
C ARG A 54 10.51 13.52 15.43
N ILE A 55 10.66 12.47 16.24
CA ILE A 55 9.79 12.21 17.40
C ILE A 55 9.69 13.50 18.24
N GLY A 56 8.47 13.95 18.53
CA GLY A 56 8.20 15.17 19.29
C GLY A 56 8.20 16.48 18.48
N ASN A 57 8.44 16.41 17.17
CA ASN A 57 8.22 17.50 16.22
C ASN A 57 7.69 16.93 14.90
N GLU A 58 6.60 16.17 15.00
CA GLU A 58 5.93 15.58 13.85
C GLU A 58 5.04 16.60 13.13
N ARG A 59 5.07 16.55 11.79
CA ARG A 59 4.14 17.25 10.91
C ARG A 59 3.25 16.22 10.23
N VAL A 60 1.93 16.38 10.40
CA VAL A 60 0.91 15.60 9.70
C VAL A 60 0.72 16.18 8.29
N HIS A 61 0.90 15.35 7.27
CA HIS A 61 0.67 15.72 5.86
C HIS A 61 -0.70 15.28 5.37
N TYR A 62 -1.15 14.11 5.82
CA TYR A 62 -2.41 13.54 5.42
C TYR A 62 -2.98 12.69 6.55
N GLU A 63 -4.29 12.78 6.71
CA GLU A 63 -5.06 11.92 7.60
C GLU A 63 -5.87 10.95 6.74
N ALA A 64 -5.67 9.65 6.96
CA ALA A 64 -6.35 8.66 6.15
C ALA A 64 -7.84 8.57 6.50
N PRO A 65 -8.68 8.04 5.58
CA PRO A 65 -10.11 7.92 5.81
C PRO A 65 -10.43 7.08 7.06
N PRO A 66 -11.61 7.20 7.67
CA PRO A 66 -12.01 6.32 8.78
C PRO A 66 -11.90 4.83 8.44
N ALA A 67 -11.50 4.01 9.41
CA ALA A 67 -11.32 2.57 9.25
C ALA A 67 -12.60 1.86 8.79
N ALA A 68 -13.76 2.37 9.19
CA ALA A 68 -15.07 1.88 8.75
C ALA A 68 -15.23 1.88 7.21
N ARG A 69 -14.50 2.75 6.49
CA ARG A 69 -14.51 2.79 5.02
C ARG A 69 -13.53 1.82 4.37
N VAL A 70 -12.50 1.36 5.09
CA VAL A 70 -11.39 0.59 4.50
C VAL A 70 -11.89 -0.66 3.79
N GLN A 71 -12.84 -1.39 4.38
CA GLN A 71 -13.37 -2.61 3.76
C GLN A 71 -13.97 -2.33 2.38
N SER A 72 -14.89 -1.37 2.27
CA SER A 72 -15.55 -1.05 1.00
C SER A 72 -14.60 -0.45 -0.03
N GLU A 73 -13.65 0.37 0.41
CA GLU A 73 -12.63 0.97 -0.49
C GLU A 73 -11.70 -0.11 -1.04
N MET A 74 -11.31 -1.10 -0.21
CA MET A 74 -10.47 -2.22 -0.66
C MET A 74 -11.21 -3.15 -1.62
N GLU A 75 -12.52 -3.37 -1.41
CA GLU A 75 -13.35 -4.12 -2.35
C GLU A 75 -13.41 -3.44 -3.72
N ALA A 76 -13.65 -2.12 -3.75
CA ALA A 76 -13.63 -1.34 -4.97
C ALA A 76 -12.25 -1.37 -5.65
N PHE A 77 -11.17 -1.25 -4.87
CA PHE A 77 -9.80 -1.38 -5.36
C PHE A 77 -9.52 -2.74 -5.98
N PHE A 78 -9.94 -3.85 -5.35
CA PHE A 78 -9.74 -5.18 -5.92
C PHE A 78 -10.54 -5.37 -7.20
N ALA A 79 -11.77 -4.85 -7.27
CA ALA A 79 -12.56 -4.89 -8.49
C ALA A 79 -11.86 -4.14 -9.64
N TRP A 80 -11.34 -2.94 -9.37
CA TRP A 80 -10.58 -2.15 -10.34
C TRP A 80 -9.26 -2.82 -10.75
N PHE A 81 -8.48 -3.32 -9.78
CA PHE A 81 -7.16 -3.90 -10.03
C PHE A 81 -7.25 -5.18 -10.89
N ASN A 82 -8.28 -6.00 -10.64
CA ASN A 82 -8.50 -7.24 -11.36
C ASN A 82 -9.29 -7.05 -12.66
N ALA A 83 -9.75 -5.84 -12.96
CA ALA A 83 -10.47 -5.57 -14.19
C ALA A 83 -9.56 -5.78 -15.41
N PRO A 84 -10.10 -6.27 -16.55
CA PRO A 84 -9.39 -6.28 -17.81
C PRO A 84 -8.90 -4.86 -18.15
N ILE A 85 -7.71 -4.77 -18.72
CA ILE A 85 -7.21 -3.49 -19.23
C ILE A 85 -7.99 -3.19 -20.51
N GLU A 86 -8.95 -2.26 -20.46
CA GLU A 86 -9.54 -1.68 -21.66
C GLU A 86 -8.71 -0.46 -22.06
N GLY A 87 -7.73 -0.65 -22.95
CA GLY A 87 -6.84 0.41 -23.47
C GLY A 87 -5.48 -0.11 -23.96
N ASP A 88 -4.77 0.69 -24.76
CA ASP A 88 -3.38 0.40 -25.16
C ASP A 88 -2.50 0.40 -23.91
N GLY A 89 -1.83 -0.73 -23.61
CA GLY A 89 -1.02 -0.93 -22.40
C GLY A 89 0.17 0.03 -22.19
N LEU A 90 0.29 1.06 -23.04
CA LEU A 90 1.34 2.08 -23.06
C LEU A 90 1.39 2.95 -21.79
N GLU A 91 0.26 3.15 -21.10
CA GLU A 91 0.23 3.93 -19.84
C GLU A 91 0.93 3.20 -18.68
N ARG A 92 0.92 1.85 -18.69
CA ARG A 92 1.59 1.04 -17.65
C ARG A 92 3.09 0.97 -17.85
N ASP A 93 3.54 0.87 -19.09
CA ASP A 93 4.97 0.90 -19.41
C ASP A 93 5.60 2.24 -19.01
N ALA A 94 4.90 3.35 -19.27
CA ALA A 94 5.32 4.67 -18.80
C ALA A 94 5.40 4.75 -17.26
N TYR A 95 4.44 4.17 -16.54
CA TYR A 95 4.45 4.08 -15.09
C TYR A 95 5.63 3.24 -14.54
N TYR A 96 5.93 2.11 -15.17
CA TYR A 96 7.05 1.25 -14.75
C TYR A 96 8.41 1.89 -15.02
N VAL A 97 8.57 2.60 -16.14
CA VAL A 97 9.80 3.35 -16.44
C VAL A 97 10.07 4.42 -15.37
N ILE A 98 9.04 5.15 -14.94
CA ILE A 98 9.15 6.16 -13.89
C ILE A 98 9.48 5.51 -12.54
N LEU A 99 8.85 4.38 -12.20
CA LEU A 99 9.15 3.63 -10.98
C LEU A 99 10.60 3.14 -10.93
N GLU A 100 11.14 2.69 -12.06
CA GLU A 100 12.50 2.17 -12.18
C GLU A 100 13.55 3.29 -12.06
N GLU A 101 13.26 4.47 -12.61
CA GLU A 101 14.10 5.67 -12.41
C GLU A 101 14.13 6.14 -10.94
N GLN A 102 13.02 6.04 -10.21
CA GLN A 102 12.89 6.57 -8.84
C GLN A 102 13.38 5.59 -7.76
N GLN A 103 13.37 4.28 -8.00
CA GLN A 103 13.97 3.30 -7.08
C GLN A 103 15.50 3.47 -6.94
N SER A 104 16.14 4.25 -7.82
CA SER A 104 17.58 4.52 -7.78
C SER A 104 17.99 5.69 -6.86
N SER A 105 17.12 6.62 -6.48
CA SER A 105 17.47 7.62 -5.46
C SER A 105 16.30 8.45 -4.94
N THR A 106 16.14 8.39 -3.61
CA THR A 106 15.35 9.24 -2.70
C THR A 106 13.85 8.90 -2.51
N LEU A 107 13.48 8.81 -1.23
CA LEU A 107 12.16 8.48 -0.66
C LEU A 107 11.20 9.69 -0.67
N ASP A 108 11.27 10.54 -1.70
CA ASP A 108 10.38 11.71 -1.83
C ASP A 108 9.18 11.36 -2.71
N VAL A 109 8.02 11.17 -2.08
CA VAL A 109 6.75 10.84 -2.73
C VAL A 109 5.90 12.07 -3.05
N THR A 110 6.42 13.29 -2.88
CA THR A 110 5.65 14.54 -3.07
C THR A 110 5.08 14.66 -4.49
N ALA A 111 5.81 14.20 -5.50
CA ALA A 111 5.34 14.20 -6.89
C ALA A 111 4.08 13.34 -7.10
N TRP A 112 3.84 12.34 -6.24
CA TRP A 112 2.70 11.42 -6.34
C TRP A 112 1.42 12.02 -5.76
N LEU A 113 1.51 13.06 -4.94
CA LEU A 113 0.35 13.71 -4.29
C LEU A 113 -0.24 14.86 -5.11
N LEU A 114 0.35 15.20 -6.27
CA LEU A 114 -0.08 16.28 -7.16
C LEU A 114 -0.91 15.82 -8.36
N TRP A 115 -1.24 14.53 -8.42
CA TRP A 115 -2.14 13.94 -9.40
C TRP A 115 -3.49 13.57 -8.77
#